data_AF-A0A1F3AQI6-F1
#
_entry.id   AF-A0A1F3AQI6-F1
#
_cell.length_a   1.000
_cell.length_b   1.000
_cell.length_c   1.000
_cell.angle_alpha   90.00
_cell.angle_beta   90.00
_cell.angle_gamma   90.00
#
_symmetry.space_group_name_H-M   'P 1'
#
loop_
_entity.id
_entity.type
_entity.pdbx_description
1 polymer ?
#
loop_
_entity_poly.entity_id
_entity_poly.type
_entity_poly.pdbx_seq_one_letter_code
_entity_poly.pdbx_strand_id
1 'polypeptide(L)'
;MLGRRDTALTIALRSYQARHFSSCRKACQDVLDHDPRDAVALHLLGMSAFSEKNLDEAIGYLVEAASAEPSSLEIRTNLGLALRVAGRLEAAEEQFRLALSQAPDTPSLMNELALTLIDQERMGEAEGMLERAAILAPGQADVRNSLGILRLRQRRFMEAENYLIKALEIDPNYAEAHLNMGVTLRERGEASDAVGFISRAAELKPSSAEIAVQLGVTLREAGRKEEAALCFERAIGLDPSHPDAWNNLGISRVEEGRLAEGEGLLERAAELRPGFVSALTNLGVARHAQAKMTESLEVFDQALNLDPDWVDAHWNRALALLAMGRQEEGLADYEWRWKLPRFQEFRRDRIAPRWDGTITPGARLLLHAEQGLGDAIQFARFAPELARQGMGVVLEVHGPLVRLFQGRWPGVEVVRLGSPLPPVEAQIPLLSLSGVWKQPLPLPPYLEPDPAMVEVWEKHFGKRKGLRVGLCWQGSPTNSMDARRSLALKTLRPLSKIPGVRMVCLQKGESRDQIQDAGLSFVADLGPELGDFPETVALMSVLDAVVSVDTATAHLAGAVGCPTYTLLSRVPDWRWGLAGDTTPWYPDMTLRRQTDDGDWSCPVAEVVADLKALTD
;
A
#
# COMPACT_ATOMS: atom_id res chain seq x y z
N MET A 1 32.94 -56.53 6.35
CA MET A 1 32.30 -55.31 5.80
C MET A 1 31.22 -54.73 6.72
N LEU A 2 30.36 -55.55 7.34
CA LEU A 2 29.29 -55.09 8.25
C LEU A 2 29.73 -54.08 9.33
N GLY A 3 30.82 -54.33 10.06
CA GLY A 3 31.29 -53.41 11.12
C GLY A 3 31.78 -52.03 10.65
N ARG A 4 32.18 -51.88 9.38
CA ARG A 4 32.65 -50.60 8.82
C ARG A 4 31.48 -49.70 8.42
N ARG A 5 30.43 -50.30 7.85
CA ARG A 5 29.15 -49.62 7.52
C ARG A 5 28.49 -49.05 8.76
N ASP A 6 28.28 -49.86 9.78
CA ASP A 6 27.55 -49.44 10.99
C ASP A 6 28.31 -48.35 11.77
N THR A 7 29.65 -48.41 11.75
CA THR A 7 30.50 -47.35 12.31
C THR A 7 30.34 -46.03 11.55
N ALA A 8 30.35 -46.07 10.20
CA ALA A 8 30.18 -44.88 9.38
C ALA A 8 28.78 -44.27 9.53
N LEU A 9 27.71 -45.08 9.55
CA LEU A 9 26.34 -44.61 9.81
C LEU A 9 26.18 -44.00 11.20
N THR A 10 26.84 -44.58 12.22
CA THR A 10 26.83 -43.99 13.57
C THR A 10 27.50 -42.61 13.60
N ILE A 11 28.61 -42.44 12.87
CA ILE A 11 29.28 -41.14 12.73
C ILE A 11 28.39 -40.16 11.96
N ALA A 12 27.76 -40.60 10.88
CA ALA A 12 26.85 -39.78 10.08
C ALA A 12 25.69 -39.26 10.92
N LEU A 13 24.98 -40.15 11.63
CA LEU A 13 23.85 -39.80 12.49
C LEU A 13 24.26 -38.83 13.61
N ARG A 14 25.37 -39.07 14.30
CA ARG A 14 25.88 -38.15 15.33
C ARG A 14 26.26 -36.79 14.75
N SER A 15 26.87 -36.78 13.57
CA SER A 15 27.24 -35.54 12.88
C SER A 15 26.00 -34.76 12.46
N TYR A 16 24.96 -35.44 11.95
CA TYR A 16 23.67 -34.83 11.64
C TYR A 16 23.02 -34.22 12.89
N GLN A 17 22.94 -34.97 13.98
CA GLN A 17 22.40 -34.49 15.26
C GLN A 17 23.17 -33.28 15.81
N ALA A 18 24.49 -33.26 15.62
CA ALA A 18 25.35 -32.13 15.97
C ALA A 18 25.31 -30.97 14.94
N ARG A 19 24.51 -31.08 13.88
CA ARG A 19 24.43 -30.13 12.75
C ARG A 19 25.75 -29.91 12.00
N HIS A 20 26.65 -30.89 12.07
CA HIS A 20 27.90 -30.94 11.30
C HIS A 20 27.65 -31.60 9.94
N PHE A 21 26.86 -30.94 9.08
CA PHE A 21 26.36 -31.52 7.82
C PHE A 21 27.46 -31.94 6.84
N SER A 22 28.59 -31.22 6.77
CA SER A 22 29.74 -31.62 5.96
C SER A 22 30.35 -32.95 6.40
N SER A 23 30.44 -33.18 7.72
CA SER A 23 30.93 -34.43 8.30
C SER A 23 29.91 -35.56 8.14
N CYS A 24 28.62 -35.25 8.27
CA CYS A 24 27.53 -36.18 7.96
C CYS A 24 27.61 -36.67 6.51
N ARG A 25 27.71 -35.72 5.55
CA ARG A 25 27.79 -36.01 4.12
C ARG A 25 28.98 -36.90 3.78
N LYS A 26 30.16 -36.60 4.33
CA LYS A 26 31.36 -37.42 4.13
C LYS A 26 31.18 -38.85 4.64
N ALA A 27 30.64 -39.01 5.85
CA ALA A 27 30.40 -40.34 6.43
C ALA A 27 29.32 -41.13 5.68
N CYS A 28 28.30 -40.46 5.13
CA CYS A 28 27.32 -41.09 4.25
C CYS A 28 27.95 -41.51 2.91
N GLN A 29 28.82 -40.68 2.32
CA GLN A 29 29.51 -41.02 1.07
C GLN A 29 30.39 -42.27 1.24
N ASP A 30 31.12 -42.39 2.35
CA ASP A 30 31.90 -43.60 2.66
C ASP A 30 31.04 -44.88 2.71
N VAL A 31 29.75 -44.77 3.06
CA VAL A 31 28.78 -45.88 3.02
C VAL A 31 28.35 -46.14 1.57
N LEU A 32 28.00 -45.10 0.82
CA LEU A 32 27.52 -45.20 -0.56
C LEU A 32 28.58 -45.68 -1.56
N ASP A 33 29.86 -45.43 -1.30
CA ASP A 33 30.98 -45.95 -2.09
C ASP A 33 31.05 -47.50 -2.04
N HIS A 34 30.41 -48.11 -1.05
CA HIS A 34 30.34 -49.57 -0.88
C HIS A 34 28.94 -50.13 -1.15
N ASP A 35 27.90 -49.41 -0.79
CA ASP A 35 26.50 -49.74 -1.10
C ASP A 35 25.74 -48.50 -1.60
N PRO A 36 25.69 -48.27 -2.92
CA PRO A 36 25.06 -47.08 -3.50
C PRO A 36 23.55 -46.96 -3.22
N ARG A 37 22.89 -48.01 -2.72
CA ARG A 37 21.46 -48.03 -2.41
C ARG A 37 21.18 -48.11 -0.91
N ASP A 38 22.16 -47.77 -0.06
CA ASP A 38 21.95 -47.73 1.39
C ASP A 38 20.91 -46.66 1.76
N ALA A 39 19.70 -47.09 2.12
CA ALA A 39 18.56 -46.20 2.38
C ALA A 39 18.81 -45.23 3.54
N VAL A 40 19.58 -45.63 4.56
CA VAL A 40 19.86 -44.79 5.74
C VAL A 40 20.87 -43.70 5.38
N ALA A 41 21.92 -44.02 4.64
CA ALA A 41 22.87 -43.03 4.15
C ALA A 41 22.21 -42.02 3.20
N LEU A 42 21.39 -42.48 2.25
CA LEU A 42 20.62 -41.61 1.35
C LEU A 42 19.64 -40.72 2.12
N HIS A 43 18.93 -41.28 3.11
CA HIS A 43 18.01 -40.51 3.95
C HIS A 43 18.73 -39.41 4.75
N LEU A 44 19.87 -39.72 5.37
CA LEU A 44 20.68 -38.73 6.11
C LEU A 44 21.27 -37.64 5.21
N LEU A 45 21.67 -37.97 3.97
CA LEU A 45 22.08 -36.99 2.97
C LEU A 45 20.92 -36.07 2.59
N GLY A 46 19.74 -36.64 2.32
CA GLY A 46 18.52 -35.90 2.02
C GLY A 46 18.14 -34.94 3.16
N MET A 47 18.18 -35.40 4.40
CA MET A 47 17.89 -34.59 5.58
C MET A 47 18.95 -33.49 5.83
N SER A 48 20.22 -33.77 5.52
CA SER A 48 21.30 -32.78 5.59
C SER A 48 21.09 -31.68 4.55
N ALA A 49 20.85 -32.05 3.29
CA ALA A 49 20.54 -31.13 2.20
C ALA A 49 19.29 -30.29 2.49
N PHE A 50 18.24 -30.91 3.05
CA PHE A 50 17.02 -30.21 3.47
C PHE A 50 17.33 -29.17 4.55
N SER A 51 18.16 -29.51 5.54
CA SER A 51 18.58 -28.58 6.61
C SER A 51 19.44 -27.43 6.09
N GLU A 52 20.14 -27.64 4.98
CA GLU A 52 20.94 -26.62 4.25
C GLU A 52 20.10 -25.85 3.22
N LYS A 53 18.77 -26.07 3.18
CA LYS A 53 17.83 -25.47 2.21
C LYS A 53 18.11 -25.81 0.73
N ASN A 54 18.89 -26.86 0.46
CA ASN A 54 19.08 -27.36 -0.89
C ASN A 54 17.98 -28.37 -1.25
N LEU A 55 16.79 -27.85 -1.56
CA LEU A 55 15.56 -28.65 -1.68
C LEU A 55 15.61 -29.68 -2.82
N ASP A 56 16.17 -29.32 -3.98
CA ASP A 56 16.25 -30.26 -5.12
C ASP A 56 17.18 -31.44 -4.82
N GLU A 57 18.34 -31.17 -4.22
CA GLU A 57 19.27 -32.21 -3.77
C GLU A 57 18.64 -33.08 -2.68
N ALA A 58 17.95 -32.45 -1.71
CA ALA A 58 17.24 -33.16 -0.65
C ALA A 58 16.19 -34.12 -1.21
N ILE A 59 15.35 -33.63 -2.13
CA ILE A 59 14.33 -34.44 -2.80
C ILE A 59 14.98 -35.58 -3.58
N GLY A 60 16.06 -35.33 -4.32
CA GLY A 60 16.78 -36.35 -5.07
C GLY A 60 17.20 -37.53 -4.18
N TYR A 61 17.93 -37.24 -3.09
CA TYR A 61 18.35 -38.27 -2.14
C TYR A 61 17.17 -38.98 -1.45
N LEU A 62 16.13 -38.24 -1.08
CA LEU A 62 14.94 -38.80 -0.42
C LEU A 62 14.12 -39.71 -1.35
N VAL A 63 14.06 -39.42 -2.65
CA VAL A 63 13.44 -40.29 -3.65
C VAL A 63 14.22 -41.60 -3.80
N GLU A 64 15.55 -41.52 -3.85
CA GLU A 64 16.40 -42.72 -3.90
C GLU A 64 16.27 -43.55 -2.62
N ALA A 65 16.28 -42.91 -1.45
CA ALA A 65 16.06 -43.57 -0.17
C ALA A 65 14.69 -44.27 -0.10
N ALA A 66 13.62 -43.60 -0.54
CA ALA A 66 12.27 -44.17 -0.58
C ALA A 66 12.15 -45.34 -1.57
N SER A 67 12.95 -45.34 -2.64
CA SER A 67 13.03 -46.43 -3.61
C SER A 67 13.79 -47.64 -3.06
N ALA A 68 14.85 -47.41 -2.28
CA ALA A 68 15.62 -48.44 -1.62
C ALA A 68 14.85 -49.11 -0.47
N GLU A 69 14.04 -48.35 0.26
CA GLU A 69 13.20 -48.87 1.36
C GLU A 69 11.74 -48.37 1.29
N PRO A 70 10.90 -48.94 0.41
CA PRO A 70 9.54 -48.45 0.15
C PRO A 70 8.58 -48.53 1.35
N SER A 71 8.86 -49.34 2.36
CA SER A 71 8.03 -49.47 3.56
C SER A 71 8.40 -48.49 4.67
N SER A 72 9.45 -47.69 4.52
CA SER A 72 9.87 -46.75 5.56
C SER A 72 8.94 -45.54 5.63
N LEU A 73 8.14 -45.47 6.70
CA LEU A 73 7.25 -44.34 6.97
C LEU A 73 8.02 -43.04 7.17
N GLU A 74 9.16 -43.10 7.84
CA GLU A 74 9.99 -41.93 8.16
C GLU A 74 10.56 -41.29 6.88
N ILE A 75 11.11 -42.10 5.97
CA ILE A 75 11.65 -41.62 4.69
C ILE A 75 10.54 -40.98 3.85
N ARG A 76 9.36 -41.62 3.76
CA ARG A 76 8.21 -41.07 3.02
C ARG A 76 7.71 -39.75 3.61
N THR A 77 7.66 -39.67 4.94
CA THR A 77 7.25 -38.44 5.64
C THR A 77 8.20 -37.30 5.32
N ASN A 78 9.51 -37.54 5.42
CA ASN A 78 10.52 -36.51 5.15
C ASN A 78 10.58 -36.14 3.67
N LEU A 79 10.38 -37.09 2.75
CA LEU A 79 10.21 -36.80 1.33
C LEU A 79 8.98 -35.93 1.07
N GLY A 80 7.84 -36.27 1.67
CA GLY A 80 6.61 -35.47 1.58
C GLY A 80 6.79 -34.04 2.10
N LEU A 81 7.49 -33.88 3.23
CA LEU A 81 7.84 -32.57 3.80
C LEU A 81 8.73 -31.77 2.84
N ALA A 82 9.77 -32.38 2.29
CA ALA A 82 10.67 -31.73 1.34
C ALA A 82 9.94 -31.30 0.06
N LEU A 83 9.05 -32.16 -0.46
CA LEU A 83 8.22 -31.86 -1.62
C LEU A 83 7.23 -30.72 -1.34
N ARG A 84 6.57 -30.69 -0.17
CA ARG A 84 5.67 -29.59 0.21
C ARG A 84 6.41 -28.26 0.28
N VAL A 85 7.55 -28.23 0.96
CA VAL A 85 8.38 -27.01 1.08
C VAL A 85 8.89 -26.53 -0.28
N ALA A 86 9.13 -27.46 -1.23
CA ALA A 86 9.47 -27.13 -2.61
C ALA A 86 8.27 -26.76 -3.51
N GLY A 87 7.05 -26.71 -2.96
CA GLY A 87 5.82 -26.41 -3.69
C GLY A 87 5.33 -27.53 -4.62
N ARG A 88 5.90 -28.75 -4.54
CA ARG A 88 5.47 -29.92 -5.31
C ARG A 88 4.33 -30.64 -4.58
N LEU A 89 3.20 -29.95 -4.43
CA LEU A 89 2.13 -30.31 -3.50
C LEU A 89 1.47 -31.66 -3.83
N GLU A 90 1.23 -31.97 -5.09
CA GLU A 90 0.61 -33.24 -5.51
C GLU A 90 1.52 -34.44 -5.17
N ALA A 91 2.82 -34.29 -5.41
CA ALA A 91 3.81 -35.31 -5.08
C ALA A 91 3.95 -35.48 -3.55
N ALA A 92 3.89 -34.38 -2.79
CA ALA A 92 3.88 -34.42 -1.33
C ALA A 92 2.66 -35.17 -0.80
N GLU A 93 1.47 -34.84 -1.31
CA GLU A 93 0.21 -35.51 -0.99
C GLU A 93 0.28 -37.02 -1.26
N GLU A 94 0.84 -37.42 -2.41
CA GLU A 94 1.04 -38.83 -2.75
C GLU A 94 1.86 -39.55 -1.67
N GLN A 95 2.98 -38.97 -1.24
CA GLN A 95 3.83 -39.58 -0.21
C GLN A 95 3.12 -39.69 1.14
N PHE A 96 2.39 -38.65 1.56
CA PHE A 96 1.65 -38.69 2.82
C PHE A 96 0.49 -39.69 2.78
N ARG A 97 -0.23 -39.81 1.65
CA ARG A 97 -1.28 -40.81 1.47
C ARG A 97 -0.73 -42.24 1.47
N LEU A 98 0.43 -42.48 0.87
CA LEU A 98 1.12 -43.77 0.93
C LEU A 98 1.61 -44.12 2.34
N ALA A 99 2.03 -43.13 3.13
CA ALA A 99 2.37 -43.34 4.54
C ALA A 99 1.12 -43.64 5.39
N LEU A 100 0.02 -42.92 5.17
CA LEU A 100 -1.25 -43.14 5.86
C LEU A 100 -1.93 -44.46 5.49
N SER A 101 -1.77 -44.97 4.27
CA SER A 101 -2.32 -46.29 3.92
C SER A 101 -1.69 -47.43 4.71
N GLN A 102 -0.43 -47.25 5.14
CA GLN A 102 0.31 -48.18 5.99
C GLN A 102 0.05 -47.95 7.48
N ALA A 103 -0.21 -46.69 7.89
CA ALA A 103 -0.51 -46.32 9.28
C ALA A 103 -1.69 -45.33 9.38
N PRO A 104 -2.96 -45.80 9.21
CA PRO A 104 -4.13 -44.94 9.00
C PRO A 104 -4.54 -44.05 10.18
N ASP A 105 -4.12 -44.39 11.41
CA ASP A 105 -4.47 -43.66 12.63
C ASP A 105 -3.25 -42.92 13.23
N THR A 106 -2.43 -42.32 12.37
CA THR A 106 -1.23 -41.56 12.76
C THR A 106 -1.52 -40.04 12.72
N PRO A 107 -1.74 -39.37 13.86
CA PRO A 107 -2.16 -37.96 13.88
C PRO A 107 -1.15 -37.00 13.25
N SER A 108 0.15 -37.23 13.42
CA SER A 108 1.20 -36.41 12.81
C SER A 108 1.18 -36.49 11.29
N LEU A 109 0.97 -37.67 10.70
CA LEU A 109 0.82 -37.82 9.25
C LEU A 109 -0.47 -37.17 8.72
N MET A 110 -1.57 -37.28 9.48
CA MET A 110 -2.82 -36.58 9.14
C MET A 110 -2.61 -35.07 9.16
N ASN A 111 -1.85 -34.55 10.13
CA ASN A 111 -1.51 -33.14 10.22
C ASN A 111 -0.70 -32.66 9.02
N GLU A 112 0.36 -33.39 8.63
CA GLU A 112 1.18 -33.00 7.47
C GLU A 112 0.42 -33.08 6.14
N LEU A 113 -0.43 -34.10 5.96
CA LEU A 113 -1.32 -34.16 4.80
C LEU A 113 -2.34 -33.01 4.81
N ALA A 114 -2.94 -32.69 5.95
CA ALA A 114 -3.89 -31.58 6.05
C ALA A 114 -3.25 -30.23 5.73
N LEU A 115 -2.02 -29.96 6.19
CA LEU A 115 -1.29 -28.74 5.80
C LEU A 115 -1.04 -28.69 4.29
N THR A 116 -0.71 -29.83 3.67
CA THR A 116 -0.53 -29.93 2.21
C THR A 116 -1.85 -29.66 1.47
N LEU A 117 -2.97 -30.17 1.98
CA LEU A 117 -4.30 -29.91 1.43
C LEU A 117 -4.73 -28.44 1.59
N ILE A 118 -4.34 -27.79 2.69
CA ILE A 118 -4.55 -26.35 2.90
C ILE A 118 -3.78 -25.55 1.86
N ASP A 119 -2.52 -25.91 1.58
CA ASP A 119 -1.68 -25.25 0.56
C ASP A 119 -2.24 -25.45 -0.86
N GLN A 120 -3.01 -26.53 -1.10
CA GLN A 120 -3.76 -26.79 -2.33
C GLN A 120 -5.18 -26.17 -2.34
N GLU A 121 -5.54 -25.38 -1.34
CA GLU A 121 -6.88 -24.79 -1.18
C GLU A 121 -8.03 -25.80 -0.96
N ARG A 122 -7.73 -27.06 -0.66
CA ARG A 122 -8.70 -28.15 -0.39
C ARG A 122 -9.12 -28.20 1.07
N MET A 123 -9.67 -27.08 1.53
CA MET A 123 -9.98 -26.82 2.94
C MET A 123 -10.94 -27.83 3.58
N GLY A 124 -11.91 -28.36 2.84
CA GLY A 124 -12.91 -29.30 3.36
C GLY A 124 -12.32 -30.68 3.70
N GLU A 125 -11.39 -31.18 2.89
CA GLU A 125 -10.68 -32.45 3.19
C GLU A 125 -9.71 -32.27 4.35
N ALA A 126 -8.98 -31.15 4.39
CA ALA A 126 -8.07 -30.82 5.48
C ALA A 126 -8.79 -30.76 6.84
N GLU A 127 -10.01 -30.20 6.88
CA GLU A 127 -10.82 -30.10 8.08
C GLU A 127 -11.13 -31.48 8.69
N GLY A 128 -11.69 -32.40 7.90
CA GLY A 128 -12.02 -33.74 8.38
C GLY A 128 -10.79 -34.53 8.85
N MET A 129 -9.63 -34.32 8.21
CA MET A 129 -8.37 -34.93 8.64
C MET A 129 -7.88 -34.38 9.98
N LEU A 130 -7.90 -33.06 10.17
CA LEU A 130 -7.46 -32.44 11.41
C LEU A 130 -8.40 -32.73 12.58
N GLU A 131 -9.71 -32.80 12.35
CA GLU A 131 -10.68 -33.19 13.38
C GLU A 131 -10.45 -34.64 13.84
N ARG A 132 -10.22 -35.57 12.91
CA ARG A 132 -9.86 -36.95 13.27
C ARG A 132 -8.53 -37.01 14.03
N ALA A 133 -7.51 -36.28 13.59
CA ALA A 133 -6.23 -36.20 14.28
C ALA A 133 -6.39 -35.65 15.72
N ALA A 134 -7.24 -34.64 15.91
CA ALA A 134 -7.51 -34.05 17.21
C ALA A 134 -8.25 -34.99 18.16
N ILE A 135 -9.12 -35.87 17.65
CA ILE A 135 -9.78 -36.93 18.42
C ILE A 135 -8.77 -38.00 18.86
N LEU A 136 -7.89 -38.42 17.94
CA LEU A 136 -6.90 -39.47 18.20
C LEU A 136 -5.79 -39.00 19.14
N ALA A 137 -5.42 -37.71 19.09
CA ALA A 137 -4.39 -37.11 19.94
C ALA A 137 -4.84 -35.76 20.53
N PRO A 138 -5.72 -35.75 21.54
CA PRO A 138 -6.20 -34.53 22.16
C PRO A 138 -5.11 -33.78 22.95
N GLY A 139 -3.92 -34.35 23.15
CA GLY A 139 -2.78 -33.69 23.80
C GLY A 139 -1.75 -33.09 22.84
N GLN A 140 -2.00 -33.08 21.53
CA GLN A 140 -1.07 -32.57 20.52
C GLN A 140 -1.37 -31.09 20.19
N ALA A 141 -0.39 -30.22 20.45
CA ALA A 141 -0.50 -28.77 20.23
C ALA A 141 -0.40 -28.40 18.74
N ASP A 142 0.41 -29.14 17.98
CA ASP A 142 0.59 -28.99 16.53
C ASP A 142 -0.71 -29.19 15.75
N VAL A 143 -1.50 -30.22 16.07
CA VAL A 143 -2.81 -30.46 15.42
C VAL A 143 -3.78 -29.30 15.67
N ARG A 144 -3.82 -28.76 16.89
CA ARG A 144 -4.66 -27.59 17.22
C ARG A 144 -4.19 -26.33 16.50
N ASN A 145 -2.89 -26.12 16.43
CA ASN A 145 -2.31 -25.03 15.66
C ASN A 145 -2.70 -25.13 14.18
N SER A 146 -2.66 -26.32 13.58
CA SER A 146 -3.08 -26.52 12.19
C SER A 146 -4.57 -26.28 11.97
N LEU A 147 -5.43 -26.62 12.95
CA LEU A 147 -6.85 -26.19 12.93
C LEU A 147 -6.96 -24.65 12.99
N GLY A 148 -6.11 -23.99 13.77
CA GLY A 148 -5.98 -22.54 13.79
C GLY A 148 -5.62 -21.97 12.41
N ILE A 149 -4.61 -22.52 11.74
CA ILE A 149 -4.19 -22.14 10.39
C ILE A 149 -5.34 -22.32 9.39
N LEU A 150 -6.04 -23.47 9.44
CA LEU A 150 -7.19 -23.74 8.58
C LEU A 150 -8.28 -22.67 8.73
N ARG A 151 -8.65 -22.34 9.98
CA ARG A 151 -9.67 -21.31 10.25
C ARG A 151 -9.20 -19.92 9.84
N LEU A 152 -7.92 -19.61 10.01
CA LEU A 152 -7.32 -18.37 9.53
C LEU A 152 -7.44 -18.24 8.00
N ARG A 153 -7.12 -19.31 7.26
CA ARG A 153 -7.27 -19.36 5.78
C ARG A 153 -8.73 -19.20 5.35
N GLN A 154 -9.67 -19.71 6.13
CA GLN A 154 -11.11 -19.49 5.92
C GLN A 154 -11.60 -18.09 6.36
N ARG A 155 -10.70 -17.21 6.85
CA ARG A 155 -11.00 -15.89 7.45
C ARG A 155 -11.97 -15.96 8.65
N ARG A 156 -11.99 -17.10 9.36
CA ARG A 156 -12.76 -17.34 10.57
C ARG A 156 -11.90 -17.05 11.80
N PHE A 157 -11.55 -15.77 12.00
CA PHE A 157 -10.54 -15.33 12.95
C PHE A 157 -10.82 -15.75 14.40
N MET A 158 -12.07 -15.64 14.86
CA MET A 158 -12.45 -16.04 16.23
C MET A 158 -12.27 -17.55 16.47
N GLU A 159 -12.56 -18.38 15.46
CA GLU A 159 -12.33 -19.82 15.57
C GLU A 159 -10.84 -20.15 15.53
N ALA A 160 -10.06 -19.46 14.70
CA ALA A 160 -8.61 -19.61 14.66
C ALA A 160 -7.98 -19.33 16.02
N GLU A 161 -8.34 -18.19 16.64
CA GLU A 161 -7.91 -17.82 17.98
C GLU A 161 -8.25 -18.90 19.02
N ASN A 162 -9.48 -19.42 19.03
CA ASN A 162 -9.88 -20.48 19.95
C ASN A 162 -9.02 -21.75 19.83
N TYR A 163 -8.66 -22.15 18.60
CA TYR A 163 -7.79 -23.32 18.40
C TYR A 163 -6.34 -23.03 18.82
N LEU A 164 -5.85 -21.82 18.57
CA LEU A 164 -4.51 -21.40 18.93
C LEU A 164 -4.35 -21.24 20.46
N ILE A 165 -5.37 -20.74 21.16
CA ILE A 165 -5.42 -20.75 22.63
C ILE A 165 -5.29 -22.18 23.15
N LYS A 166 -6.08 -23.12 22.62
CA LYS A 166 -5.98 -24.53 23.03
C LYS A 166 -4.61 -25.14 22.73
N ALA A 167 -3.94 -24.72 21.65
CA ALA A 167 -2.57 -25.16 21.36
C ALA A 167 -1.59 -24.66 22.43
N LEU A 168 -1.73 -23.40 22.84
CA LEU A 168 -0.91 -22.76 23.88
C LEU A 168 -1.25 -23.23 25.30
N GLU A 169 -2.48 -23.68 25.57
CA GLU A 169 -2.86 -24.35 26.82
C GLU A 169 -2.14 -25.70 26.97
N ILE A 170 -1.91 -26.40 25.86
CA ILE A 170 -1.17 -27.66 25.84
C ILE A 170 0.34 -27.43 25.93
N ASP A 171 0.85 -26.51 25.12
CA ASP A 171 2.26 -26.12 25.14
C ASP A 171 2.39 -24.58 25.09
N PRO A 172 2.59 -23.94 26.26
CA PRO A 172 2.77 -22.48 26.34
C PRO A 172 4.00 -21.95 25.59
N ASN A 173 4.96 -22.80 25.25
CA ASN A 173 6.19 -22.45 24.53
C ASN A 173 6.15 -22.88 23.06
N TYR A 174 4.97 -23.19 22.52
CA TYR A 174 4.85 -23.55 21.12
C TYR A 174 4.93 -22.33 20.21
N ALA A 175 6.12 -22.09 19.65
CA ALA A 175 6.45 -20.88 18.89
C ALA A 175 5.53 -20.65 17.69
N GLU A 176 5.17 -21.72 16.96
CA GLU A 176 4.26 -21.69 15.82
C GLU A 176 2.86 -21.18 16.21
N ALA A 177 2.33 -21.60 17.36
CA ALA A 177 1.02 -21.15 17.82
C ALA A 177 1.04 -19.67 18.23
N HIS A 178 2.12 -19.20 18.86
CA HIS A 178 2.34 -17.77 19.11
C HIS A 178 2.41 -16.98 17.79
N LEU A 179 3.17 -17.45 16.80
CA LEU A 179 3.26 -16.80 15.50
C LEU A 179 1.89 -16.69 14.83
N ASN A 180 1.15 -17.81 14.74
CA ASN A 180 -0.16 -17.86 14.08
C ASN A 180 -1.23 -17.08 14.84
N MET A 181 -1.12 -16.96 16.17
CA MET A 181 -1.98 -16.07 16.95
C MET A 181 -1.75 -14.62 16.57
N GLY A 182 -0.48 -14.21 16.52
CA GLY A 182 -0.11 -12.87 16.08
C GLY A 182 -0.58 -12.57 14.65
N VAL A 183 -0.40 -13.49 13.71
CA VAL A 183 -0.90 -13.32 12.32
C VAL A 183 -2.43 -13.20 12.31
N THR A 184 -3.14 -14.00 13.12
CA THR A 184 -4.61 -13.94 13.20
C THR A 184 -5.11 -12.59 13.70
N LEU A 185 -4.47 -12.03 14.74
CA LEU A 185 -4.80 -10.70 15.26
C LEU A 185 -4.47 -9.60 14.26
N ARG A 186 -3.33 -9.71 13.57
CA ARG A 186 -2.93 -8.77 12.52
C ARG A 186 -3.93 -8.72 11.36
N GLU A 187 -4.35 -9.88 10.85
CA GLU A 187 -5.36 -9.97 9.77
C GLU A 187 -6.76 -9.45 10.20
N ARG A 188 -7.02 -9.37 11.52
CA ARG A 188 -8.22 -8.73 12.09
C ARG A 188 -8.08 -7.20 12.21
N GLY A 189 -6.90 -6.65 11.96
CA GLY A 189 -6.57 -5.22 12.11
C GLY A 189 -6.01 -4.84 13.48
N GLU A 190 -5.69 -5.81 14.34
CA GLU A 190 -5.21 -5.61 15.71
C GLU A 190 -3.69 -5.80 15.81
N ALA A 191 -2.96 -5.07 14.96
CA ALA A 191 -1.50 -5.19 14.85
C ALA A 191 -0.77 -4.92 16.19
N SER A 192 -1.26 -3.97 17.00
CA SER A 192 -0.65 -3.65 18.31
C SER A 192 -0.69 -4.84 19.29
N ASP A 193 -1.81 -5.57 19.33
CA ASP A 193 -1.96 -6.75 20.20
C ASP A 193 -1.19 -7.96 19.65
N ALA A 194 -1.09 -8.06 18.31
CA ALA A 194 -0.32 -9.10 17.64
C ALA A 194 1.19 -9.06 17.96
N VAL A 195 1.77 -7.87 18.22
CA VAL A 195 3.21 -7.73 18.49
C VAL A 195 3.67 -8.62 19.65
N GLY A 196 2.88 -8.71 20.73
CA GLY A 196 3.25 -9.51 21.90
C GLY A 196 3.45 -11.00 21.58
N PHE A 197 2.51 -11.57 20.82
CA PHE A 197 2.55 -12.97 20.43
C PHE A 197 3.72 -13.27 19.47
N ILE A 198 3.93 -12.46 18.44
CA ILE A 198 5.04 -12.71 17.50
C ILE A 198 6.39 -12.44 18.17
N SER A 199 6.49 -11.47 19.08
CA SER A 199 7.70 -11.28 19.89
C SER A 199 8.02 -12.53 20.71
N ARG A 200 7.00 -13.17 21.31
CA ARG A 200 7.19 -14.43 22.03
C ARG A 200 7.66 -15.55 21.11
N ALA A 201 7.11 -15.67 19.90
CA ALA A 201 7.59 -16.61 18.89
C ALA A 201 9.07 -16.35 18.53
N ALA A 202 9.48 -15.09 18.41
CA ALA A 202 10.84 -14.68 18.10
C ALA A 202 11.82 -14.99 19.26
N GLU A 203 11.39 -14.88 20.51
CA GLU A 203 12.17 -15.30 21.68
C GLU A 203 12.39 -16.81 21.72
N LEU A 204 11.35 -17.58 21.39
CA LEU A 204 11.40 -19.04 21.36
C LEU A 204 12.24 -19.58 20.20
N LYS A 205 12.28 -18.86 19.07
CA LYS A 205 13.05 -19.21 17.86
C LYS A 205 13.87 -18.03 17.33
N PRO A 206 14.93 -17.62 18.04
CA PRO A 206 15.69 -16.40 17.72
C PRO A 206 16.47 -16.46 16.41
N SER A 207 16.67 -17.65 15.83
CA SER A 207 17.36 -17.87 14.57
C SER A 207 16.41 -17.99 13.36
N SER A 208 15.11 -17.74 13.53
CA SER A 208 14.14 -17.81 12.44
C SER A 208 14.02 -16.48 11.71
N ALA A 209 14.51 -16.42 10.47
CA ALA A 209 14.36 -15.25 9.62
C ALA A 209 12.88 -14.95 9.31
N GLU A 210 12.08 -15.99 9.07
CA GLU A 210 10.63 -15.86 8.82
C GLU A 210 9.91 -15.17 9.99
N ILE A 211 10.17 -15.60 11.23
CA ILE A 211 9.54 -14.99 12.41
C ILE A 211 9.99 -13.53 12.58
N ALA A 212 11.26 -13.24 12.29
CA ALA A 212 11.77 -11.86 12.31
C ALA A 212 11.06 -10.98 11.26
N VAL A 213 10.82 -11.48 10.05
CA VAL A 213 10.02 -10.78 9.03
C VAL A 213 8.59 -10.56 9.52
N GLN A 214 7.92 -11.59 10.03
CA GLN A 214 6.55 -11.47 10.52
C GLN A 214 6.43 -10.47 11.68
N LEU A 215 7.43 -10.42 12.57
CA LEU A 215 7.49 -9.41 13.62
C LEU A 215 7.65 -8.01 13.03
N GLY A 216 8.56 -7.84 12.07
CA GLY A 216 8.78 -6.56 11.40
C GLY A 216 7.53 -6.05 10.69
N VAL A 217 6.81 -6.90 9.94
CA VAL A 217 5.54 -6.53 9.27
C VAL A 217 4.51 -6.06 10.30
N THR A 218 4.34 -6.82 11.37
CA THR A 218 3.39 -6.49 12.44
C THR A 218 3.75 -5.20 13.18
N LEU A 219 5.03 -4.95 13.44
CA LEU A 219 5.51 -3.70 14.03
C LEU A 219 5.24 -2.50 13.11
N ARG A 220 5.46 -2.65 11.80
CA ARG A 220 5.20 -1.58 10.82
C ARG A 220 3.72 -1.23 10.79
N GLU A 221 2.84 -2.23 10.77
CA GLU A 221 1.37 -2.03 10.81
C GLU A 221 0.89 -1.45 12.14
N ALA A 222 1.58 -1.76 13.25
CA ALA A 222 1.35 -1.13 14.55
C ALA A 222 1.95 0.29 14.66
N GLY A 223 2.54 0.84 13.59
CA GLY A 223 3.14 2.16 13.56
C GLY A 223 4.54 2.28 14.19
N ARG A 224 5.15 1.17 14.62
CA ARG A 224 6.48 1.09 15.23
C ARG A 224 7.56 0.88 14.16
N LYS A 225 7.73 1.87 13.28
CA LYS A 225 8.48 1.76 12.03
C LYS A 225 9.97 1.49 12.21
N GLU A 226 10.61 2.14 13.18
CA GLU A 226 12.04 1.98 13.45
C GLU A 226 12.36 0.56 13.93
N GLU A 227 11.52 0.00 14.80
CA GLU A 227 11.67 -1.37 15.30
C GLU A 227 11.39 -2.41 14.21
N ALA A 228 10.45 -2.12 13.29
CA ALA A 228 10.20 -2.95 12.13
C ALA A 228 11.43 -3.08 11.23
N ALA A 229 12.11 -1.95 10.94
CA ALA A 229 13.32 -1.95 10.13
C ALA A 229 14.43 -2.82 10.74
N LEU A 230 14.64 -2.74 12.07
CA LEU A 230 15.61 -3.58 12.78
C LEU A 230 15.28 -5.08 12.67
N CYS A 231 13.99 -5.44 12.67
CA CYS A 231 13.56 -6.82 12.48
C CYS A 231 13.87 -7.33 11.07
N PHE A 232 13.67 -6.52 10.04
CA PHE A 232 14.02 -6.88 8.67
C PHE A 232 15.54 -6.99 8.46
N GLU A 233 16.33 -6.07 9.03
CA GLU A 233 17.79 -6.16 9.03
C GLU A 233 18.28 -7.44 9.71
N ARG A 234 17.68 -7.79 10.86
CA ARG A 234 17.96 -9.07 11.55
C ARG A 234 17.58 -10.26 10.68
N ALA A 235 16.43 -10.24 10.01
CA ALA A 235 16.02 -11.32 9.12
C ALA A 235 17.02 -11.51 7.96
N ILE A 236 17.51 -10.43 7.36
CA ILE A 236 18.57 -10.47 6.34
C ILE A 236 19.88 -11.03 6.92
N GLY A 237 20.24 -10.64 8.15
CA GLY A 237 21.43 -11.17 8.83
C GLY A 237 21.33 -12.66 9.15
N LEU A 238 20.12 -13.18 9.39
CA LEU A 238 19.85 -14.60 9.62
C LEU A 238 19.79 -15.40 8.31
N ASP A 239 19.20 -14.83 7.26
CA ASP A 239 19.08 -15.42 5.93
C ASP A 239 19.18 -14.35 4.82
N PRO A 240 20.38 -14.13 4.26
CA PRO A 240 20.57 -13.18 3.18
C PRO A 240 19.83 -13.53 1.88
N SER A 241 19.33 -14.77 1.75
CA SER A 241 18.57 -15.23 0.58
C SER A 241 17.05 -15.06 0.73
N HIS A 242 16.57 -14.49 1.84
CA HIS A 242 15.14 -14.35 2.12
C HIS A 242 14.53 -13.08 1.46
N PRO A 243 13.83 -13.19 0.32
CA PRO A 243 13.43 -12.03 -0.50
C PRO A 243 12.45 -11.10 0.20
N ASP A 244 11.55 -11.62 1.05
CA ASP A 244 10.53 -10.81 1.73
C ASP A 244 11.15 -9.85 2.76
N ALA A 245 12.31 -10.18 3.33
CA ALA A 245 13.02 -9.30 4.26
C ALA A 245 13.62 -8.10 3.52
N TRP A 246 14.24 -8.34 2.35
CA TRP A 246 14.75 -7.28 1.47
C TRP A 246 13.62 -6.38 0.96
N ASN A 247 12.51 -6.97 0.50
CA ASN A 247 11.36 -6.21 0.04
C ASN A 247 10.79 -5.31 1.16
N ASN A 248 10.57 -5.87 2.35
CA ASN A 248 9.99 -5.10 3.44
C ASN A 248 10.92 -4.02 4.00
N LEU A 249 12.23 -4.28 4.08
CA LEU A 249 13.21 -3.23 4.43
C LEU A 249 13.24 -2.14 3.36
N GLY A 250 13.18 -2.51 2.08
CA GLY A 250 13.12 -1.57 0.96
C GLY A 250 11.91 -0.64 1.05
N ILE A 251 10.72 -1.19 1.33
CA ILE A 251 9.51 -0.39 1.60
C ILE A 251 9.75 0.58 2.76
N SER A 252 10.28 0.10 3.90
CA SER A 252 10.57 0.95 5.06
C SER A 252 11.51 2.10 4.71
N ARG A 253 12.56 1.86 3.92
CA ARG A 253 13.48 2.92 3.47
C ARG A 253 12.81 3.94 2.55
N VAL A 254 11.92 3.50 1.66
CA VAL A 254 11.14 4.41 0.81
C VAL A 254 10.20 5.29 1.65
N GLU A 255 9.56 4.71 2.66
CA GLU A 255 8.70 5.45 3.60
C GLU A 255 9.47 6.48 4.43
N GLU A 256 10.71 6.16 4.82
CA GLU A 256 11.63 7.07 5.52
C GLU A 256 12.23 8.16 4.61
N GLY A 257 11.95 8.13 3.30
CA GLY A 257 12.52 9.06 2.32
C GLY A 257 13.93 8.69 1.83
N ARG A 258 14.48 7.54 2.25
CA ARG A 258 15.76 6.99 1.77
C ARG A 258 15.56 6.24 0.46
N LEU A 259 15.11 6.96 -0.57
CA LEU A 259 14.58 6.38 -1.80
C LEU A 259 15.61 5.51 -2.57
N ALA A 260 16.85 5.99 -2.71
CA ALA A 260 17.90 5.25 -3.43
C ALA A 260 18.34 3.98 -2.68
N GLU A 261 18.38 4.01 -1.34
CA GLU A 261 18.63 2.81 -0.53
C GLU A 261 17.48 1.81 -0.70
N GLY A 262 16.23 2.29 -0.62
CA GLY A 262 15.05 1.48 -0.82
C GLY A 262 14.99 0.81 -2.20
N GLU A 263 15.34 1.54 -3.26
CA GLU A 263 15.44 0.99 -4.62
C GLU A 263 16.40 -0.20 -4.68
N GLY A 264 17.63 -0.07 -4.19
CA GLY A 264 18.61 -1.16 -4.22
C GLY A 264 18.18 -2.39 -3.41
N LEU A 265 17.47 -2.19 -2.29
CA LEU A 265 16.90 -3.29 -1.50
C LEU A 265 15.77 -4.02 -2.23
N LEU A 266 14.91 -3.27 -2.94
CA LEU A 266 13.80 -3.81 -3.73
C LEU A 266 14.30 -4.54 -4.98
N GLU A 267 15.33 -4.02 -5.65
CA GLU A 267 16.04 -4.72 -6.73
C GLU A 267 16.58 -6.06 -6.23
N ARG A 268 17.24 -6.07 -5.06
CA ARG A 268 17.74 -7.31 -4.47
C ARG A 268 16.64 -8.32 -4.17
N ALA A 269 15.48 -7.87 -3.71
CA ALA A 269 14.33 -8.75 -3.47
C ALA A 269 13.81 -9.38 -4.78
N ALA A 270 13.72 -8.60 -5.85
CA ALA A 270 13.29 -9.06 -7.16
C ALA A 270 14.32 -10.02 -7.82
N GLU A 271 15.62 -9.80 -7.60
CA GLU A 271 16.68 -10.73 -8.03
C GLU A 271 16.60 -12.08 -7.31
N LEU A 272 16.36 -12.06 -5.99
CA LEU A 272 16.28 -13.27 -5.17
C LEU A 272 15.06 -14.14 -5.50
N ARG A 273 13.96 -13.51 -5.94
CA ARG A 273 12.74 -14.21 -6.36
C ARG A 273 12.28 -13.66 -7.72
N PRO A 274 12.75 -14.24 -8.85
CA PRO A 274 12.18 -13.95 -10.16
C PRO A 274 10.67 -14.25 -10.14
N GLY A 275 9.85 -13.30 -10.60
CA GLY A 275 8.40 -13.40 -10.49
C GLY A 275 7.78 -12.75 -9.24
N PHE A 276 8.58 -12.05 -8.40
CA PHE A 276 8.05 -11.37 -7.22
C PHE A 276 7.33 -10.06 -7.56
N VAL A 277 6.09 -10.18 -8.05
CA VAL A 277 5.25 -9.08 -8.55
C VAL A 277 5.12 -7.91 -7.57
N SER A 278 4.96 -8.21 -6.27
CA SER A 278 4.88 -7.19 -5.22
C SER A 278 6.19 -6.38 -5.11
N ALA A 279 7.36 -7.04 -5.14
CA ALA A 279 8.65 -6.36 -5.10
C ALA A 279 8.91 -5.48 -6.32
N LEU A 280 8.52 -5.94 -7.52
CA LEU A 280 8.57 -5.13 -8.74
C LEU A 280 7.65 -3.90 -8.62
N THR A 281 6.41 -4.07 -8.17
CA THR A 281 5.50 -2.94 -7.97
C THR A 281 6.08 -1.92 -6.99
N ASN A 282 6.66 -2.37 -5.87
CA ASN A 282 7.31 -1.50 -4.90
C ASN A 282 8.56 -0.82 -5.47
N LEU A 283 9.34 -1.51 -6.30
CA LEU A 283 10.49 -0.94 -7.02
C LEU A 283 10.04 0.18 -7.99
N GLY A 284 8.95 -0.03 -8.72
CA GLY A 284 8.32 1.00 -9.55
C GLY A 284 7.91 2.21 -8.72
N VAL A 285 7.29 2.01 -7.55
CA VAL A 285 6.95 3.10 -6.62
C VAL A 285 8.20 3.85 -6.12
N ALA A 286 9.28 3.14 -5.80
CA ALA A 286 10.54 3.74 -5.37
C ALA A 286 11.18 4.61 -6.47
N ARG A 287 11.14 4.15 -7.73
CA ARG A 287 11.64 4.89 -8.89
C ARG A 287 10.75 6.09 -9.22
N HIS A 288 9.43 5.92 -9.17
CA HIS A 288 8.47 7.00 -9.32
C HIS A 288 8.72 8.11 -8.29
N ALA A 289 8.92 7.76 -7.01
CA ALA A 289 9.22 8.70 -5.94
C ALA A 289 10.52 9.50 -6.18
N GLN A 290 11.47 8.97 -6.95
CA GLN A 290 12.71 9.64 -7.34
C GLN A 290 12.59 10.46 -8.64
N ALA A 291 11.37 10.62 -9.17
CA ALA A 291 11.09 11.20 -10.49
C ALA A 291 11.70 10.42 -11.68
N LYS A 292 12.10 9.15 -11.50
CA LYS A 292 12.57 8.24 -12.56
C LYS A 292 11.35 7.63 -13.29
N MET A 293 10.62 8.49 -14.00
CA MET A 293 9.25 8.15 -14.44
C MET A 293 9.24 7.04 -15.49
N THR A 294 10.15 7.08 -16.47
CA THR A 294 10.26 6.06 -17.51
C THR A 294 10.65 4.71 -16.91
N GLU A 295 11.64 4.69 -16.02
CA GLU A 295 12.12 3.46 -15.36
C GLU A 295 11.09 2.89 -14.38
N SER A 296 10.18 3.72 -13.85
CA SER A 296 9.05 3.23 -13.05
C SER A 296 8.04 2.48 -13.91
N LEU A 297 7.72 3.00 -15.11
CA LEU A 297 6.81 2.35 -16.06
C LEU A 297 7.35 1.00 -16.52
N GLU A 298 8.64 0.92 -16.85
CA GLU A 298 9.28 -0.35 -17.25
C GLU A 298 9.11 -1.45 -16.20
N VAL A 299 9.19 -1.10 -14.91
CA VAL A 299 9.05 -2.08 -13.83
C VAL A 299 7.58 -2.41 -13.58
N PHE A 300 6.67 -1.45 -13.68
CA PHE A 300 5.24 -1.73 -13.60
C PHE A 300 4.79 -2.66 -14.75
N ASP A 301 5.29 -2.43 -15.96
CA ASP A 301 5.03 -3.30 -17.12
C ASP A 301 5.60 -4.71 -16.89
N GLN A 302 6.78 -4.85 -16.27
CA GLN A 302 7.30 -6.16 -15.86
C GLN A 302 6.39 -6.87 -14.84
N ALA A 303 5.88 -6.14 -13.84
CA ALA A 303 4.95 -6.68 -12.87
C ALA A 303 3.65 -7.16 -13.55
N LEU A 304 3.09 -6.36 -14.47
CA LEU A 304 1.86 -6.69 -15.20
C LEU A 304 2.04 -7.79 -16.26
N ASN A 305 3.26 -7.97 -16.79
CA ASN A 305 3.56 -9.11 -17.65
C ASN A 305 3.58 -10.43 -16.87
N LEU A 306 3.92 -10.40 -15.59
CA LEU A 306 3.91 -11.56 -14.70
C LEU A 306 2.50 -11.83 -14.16
N ASP A 307 1.79 -10.77 -13.77
CA ASP A 307 0.41 -10.83 -13.31
C ASP A 307 -0.41 -9.67 -13.91
N PRO A 308 -1.14 -9.93 -15.01
CA PRO A 308 -1.98 -8.93 -15.68
C PRO A 308 -3.15 -8.40 -14.83
N ASP A 309 -3.47 -9.05 -13.70
CA ASP A 309 -4.56 -8.65 -12.81
C ASP A 309 -4.05 -7.93 -11.55
N TRP A 310 -2.75 -7.64 -11.45
CA TRP A 310 -2.15 -6.99 -10.29
C TRP A 310 -2.57 -5.52 -10.15
N VAL A 311 -3.58 -5.30 -9.30
CA VAL A 311 -4.26 -4.02 -9.15
C VAL A 311 -3.33 -2.87 -8.75
N ASP A 312 -2.40 -3.11 -7.83
CA ASP A 312 -1.48 -2.07 -7.36
C ASP A 312 -0.52 -1.59 -8.46
N ALA A 313 -0.11 -2.46 -9.39
CA ALA A 313 0.71 -2.04 -10.53
C ALA A 313 -0.10 -1.18 -11.50
N HIS A 314 -1.33 -1.56 -11.83
CA HIS A 314 -2.20 -0.70 -12.65
C HIS A 314 -2.41 0.67 -12.00
N TRP A 315 -2.74 0.72 -10.70
CA TRP A 315 -2.94 1.97 -10.00
C TRP A 315 -1.69 2.88 -10.07
N ASN A 316 -0.51 2.36 -9.72
CA ASN A 316 0.70 3.18 -9.70
C ASN A 316 1.19 3.56 -11.11
N ARG A 317 1.04 2.65 -12.09
CA ARG A 317 1.30 2.91 -13.51
C ARG A 317 0.38 4.00 -14.06
N ALA A 318 -0.90 4.00 -13.69
CA ALA A 318 -1.85 5.05 -14.04
C ALA A 318 -1.34 6.44 -13.62
N LEU A 319 -0.93 6.59 -12.36
CA LEU A 319 -0.45 7.86 -11.83
C LEU A 319 0.79 8.36 -12.59
N ALA A 320 1.73 7.46 -12.88
CA ALA A 320 2.92 7.75 -13.67
C ALA A 320 2.58 8.18 -15.10
N LEU A 321 1.74 7.42 -15.79
CA LEU A 321 1.28 7.70 -17.16
C LEU A 321 0.56 9.05 -17.25
N LEU A 322 -0.37 9.31 -16.32
CA LEU A 322 -1.12 10.56 -16.27
C LEU A 322 -0.20 11.76 -16.02
N ALA A 323 0.77 11.64 -15.11
CA ALA A 323 1.73 12.70 -14.84
C ALA A 323 2.61 13.02 -16.05
N MET A 324 2.95 12.02 -16.86
CA MET A 324 3.66 12.18 -18.14
C MET A 324 2.78 12.71 -19.28
N GLY A 325 1.48 12.92 -19.05
CA GLY A 325 0.53 13.35 -20.08
C GLY A 325 0.04 12.24 -21.01
N ARG A 326 0.34 10.97 -20.73
CA ARG A 326 -0.19 9.79 -21.46
C ARG A 326 -1.61 9.48 -20.99
N GLN A 327 -2.54 10.38 -21.33
CA GLN A 327 -3.90 10.40 -20.77
C GLN A 327 -4.71 9.13 -21.07
N GLU A 328 -4.71 8.64 -22.31
CA GLU A 328 -5.54 7.49 -22.71
C GLU A 328 -5.16 6.21 -21.95
N GLU A 329 -3.87 5.87 -21.98
CA GLU A 329 -3.33 4.70 -21.27
C GLU A 329 -3.46 4.87 -19.75
N GLY A 330 -3.12 6.06 -19.24
CA GLY A 330 -3.18 6.35 -17.81
C GLY A 330 -4.60 6.24 -17.26
N LEU A 331 -5.61 6.73 -17.98
CA LEU A 331 -7.01 6.62 -17.55
C LEU A 331 -7.56 5.20 -17.66
N ALA A 332 -7.13 4.43 -18.65
CA ALA A 332 -7.49 3.02 -18.74
C ALA A 332 -7.01 2.24 -17.51
N ASP A 333 -5.76 2.46 -17.09
CA ASP A 333 -5.24 1.89 -15.85
C ASP A 333 -5.90 2.48 -14.60
N TYR A 334 -6.24 3.77 -14.61
CA TYR A 334 -6.84 4.46 -13.47
C TYR A 334 -8.18 3.86 -13.05
N GLU A 335 -8.91 3.21 -13.95
CA GLU A 335 -10.15 2.49 -13.64
C GLU A 335 -9.94 1.26 -12.76
N TRP A 336 -8.72 0.73 -12.65
CA TRP A 336 -8.40 -0.38 -11.74
C TRP A 336 -8.51 0.01 -10.28
N ARG A 337 -8.55 1.32 -9.96
CA ARG A 337 -8.80 1.82 -8.60
C ARG A 337 -10.04 1.19 -7.95
N TRP A 338 -11.06 0.83 -8.74
CA TRP A 338 -12.28 0.18 -8.26
C TRP A 338 -12.10 -1.24 -7.75
N LYS A 339 -10.91 -1.85 -7.93
CA LYS A 339 -10.54 -3.13 -7.31
C LYS A 339 -9.80 -2.93 -5.98
N LEU A 340 -9.36 -1.72 -5.63
CA LEU A 340 -8.70 -1.44 -4.35
C LEU A 340 -9.73 -1.29 -3.21
N PRO A 341 -9.45 -1.79 -1.99
CA PRO A 341 -10.36 -1.69 -0.85
C PRO A 341 -10.82 -0.28 -0.52
N ARG A 342 -9.89 0.69 -0.52
CA ARG A 342 -10.17 2.10 -0.17
C ARG A 342 -11.14 2.82 -1.11
N PHE A 343 -11.42 2.27 -2.29
CA PHE A 343 -12.37 2.86 -3.25
C PHE A 343 -13.73 2.15 -3.26
N GLN A 344 -13.88 1.02 -2.56
CA GLN A 344 -15.11 0.23 -2.58
C GLN A 344 -16.32 1.01 -2.04
N GLU A 345 -16.14 1.83 -1.00
CA GLU A 345 -17.22 2.63 -0.42
C GLU A 345 -17.76 3.72 -1.37
N PHE A 346 -16.92 4.18 -2.30
CA PHE A 346 -17.27 5.21 -3.28
C PHE A 346 -17.84 4.63 -4.58
N ARG A 347 -17.79 3.31 -4.73
CA ARG A 347 -18.28 2.64 -5.93
C ARG A 347 -19.81 2.79 -6.03
N ARG A 348 -20.31 3.07 -7.23
CA ARG A 348 -21.73 3.30 -7.54
C ARG A 348 -22.27 2.27 -8.51
N ASP A 349 -22.05 0.99 -8.20
CA ASP A 349 -22.55 -0.09 -9.03
C ASP A 349 -24.09 -0.06 -9.08
N ARG A 350 -24.66 -0.40 -10.25
CA ARG A 350 -26.10 -0.62 -10.45
C ARG A 350 -27.01 0.61 -10.26
N ILE A 351 -26.46 1.82 -10.23
CA ILE A 351 -27.26 3.06 -10.22
C ILE A 351 -27.76 3.40 -11.63
N ALA A 352 -26.82 3.57 -12.57
CA ALA A 352 -27.09 3.81 -13.98
C ALA A 352 -25.91 3.32 -14.83
N PRO A 353 -26.08 3.18 -16.16
CA PRO A 353 -24.96 2.93 -17.07
C PRO A 353 -23.89 4.02 -16.99
N ARG A 354 -22.64 3.66 -17.29
CA ARG A 354 -21.54 4.63 -17.38
C ARG A 354 -21.78 5.56 -18.57
N TRP A 355 -21.66 6.85 -18.34
CA TRP A 355 -21.73 7.88 -19.38
C TRP A 355 -20.45 7.88 -20.22
N ASP A 356 -20.60 7.99 -21.54
CA ASP A 356 -19.53 7.89 -22.54
C ASP A 356 -19.05 9.26 -23.07
N GLY A 357 -19.62 10.35 -22.55
CA GLY A 357 -19.37 11.71 -23.02
C GLY A 357 -20.41 12.24 -24.01
N THR A 358 -21.41 11.45 -24.40
CA THR A 358 -22.44 11.87 -25.36
C THR A 358 -23.48 12.77 -24.70
N ILE A 359 -23.63 14.00 -25.20
CA ILE A 359 -24.63 14.96 -24.72
C ILE A 359 -26.02 14.56 -25.20
N THR A 360 -26.92 14.33 -24.24
CA THR A 360 -28.33 13.98 -24.48
C THR A 360 -29.24 14.97 -23.75
N PRO A 361 -29.67 16.07 -24.40
CA PRO A 361 -30.48 17.10 -23.73
C PRO A 361 -31.70 16.53 -23.03
N GLY A 362 -31.93 16.95 -21.78
CA GLY A 362 -32.99 16.46 -20.90
C GLY A 362 -32.66 15.20 -20.11
N ALA A 363 -31.62 14.43 -20.49
CA ALA A 363 -31.15 13.30 -19.69
C ALA A 363 -30.44 13.80 -18.43
N ARG A 364 -30.63 13.09 -17.32
CA ARG A 364 -30.04 13.34 -16.01
C ARG A 364 -28.77 12.49 -15.84
N LEU A 365 -27.65 13.17 -15.64
CA LEU A 365 -26.33 12.58 -15.42
C LEU A 365 -25.90 12.75 -13.97
N LEU A 366 -25.55 11.64 -13.32
CA LEU A 366 -24.88 11.66 -12.02
C LEU A 366 -23.37 11.87 -12.20
N LEU A 367 -22.84 12.94 -11.61
CA LEU A 367 -21.43 13.14 -11.36
C LEU A 367 -21.15 12.79 -9.90
N HIS A 368 -20.40 11.73 -9.62
CA HIS A 368 -20.23 11.25 -8.26
C HIS A 368 -18.81 11.38 -7.70
N ALA A 369 -18.72 11.83 -6.45
CA ALA A 369 -17.47 11.98 -5.73
C ALA A 369 -16.87 10.63 -5.32
N GLU A 370 -15.55 10.54 -5.36
CA GLU A 370 -14.79 9.31 -5.10
C GLU A 370 -13.48 9.53 -4.34
N GLN A 371 -13.10 10.78 -4.09
CA GLN A 371 -11.82 11.18 -3.46
C GLN A 371 -11.99 12.43 -2.58
N GLY A 372 -10.96 13.26 -2.42
CA GLY A 372 -10.98 14.36 -1.48
C GLY A 372 -11.81 15.57 -1.92
N LEU A 373 -11.83 16.59 -1.05
CA LEU A 373 -12.52 17.86 -1.30
C LEU A 373 -11.92 18.61 -2.50
N GLY A 374 -10.59 18.58 -2.65
CA GLY A 374 -9.89 19.24 -3.75
C GLY A 374 -10.29 18.67 -5.11
N ASP A 375 -10.38 17.34 -5.22
CA ASP A 375 -10.81 16.66 -6.43
C ASP A 375 -12.26 17.03 -6.78
N ALA A 376 -13.14 17.01 -5.78
CA ALA A 376 -14.53 17.39 -5.96
C ALA A 376 -14.68 18.85 -6.41
N ILE A 377 -13.90 19.77 -5.83
CA ILE A 377 -13.84 21.16 -6.27
C ILE A 377 -13.40 21.19 -7.73
N GLN A 378 -12.21 20.68 -8.05
CA GLN A 378 -11.63 20.77 -9.39
C GLN A 378 -12.57 20.26 -10.47
N PHE A 379 -13.20 19.10 -10.28
CA PHE A 379 -14.04 18.48 -11.30
C PHE A 379 -15.50 18.97 -11.30
N ALA A 380 -15.97 19.66 -10.25
CA ALA A 380 -17.29 20.31 -10.28
C ALA A 380 -17.44 21.34 -11.42
N ARG A 381 -16.33 21.85 -11.97
CA ARG A 381 -16.30 22.75 -13.15
C ARG A 381 -17.09 22.25 -14.35
N PHE A 382 -17.20 20.94 -14.52
CA PHE A 382 -17.87 20.34 -15.67
C PHE A 382 -19.38 20.39 -15.52
N ALA A 383 -19.91 20.43 -14.28
CA ALA A 383 -21.34 20.45 -14.01
C ALA A 383 -22.08 21.63 -14.67
N PRO A 384 -21.67 22.91 -14.51
CA PRO A 384 -22.35 24.03 -15.17
C PRO A 384 -22.22 24.00 -16.69
N GLU A 385 -21.15 23.45 -17.24
CA GLU A 385 -20.96 23.33 -18.69
C GLU A 385 -21.89 22.26 -19.29
N LEU A 386 -21.99 21.10 -18.64
CA LEU A 386 -22.93 20.05 -19.03
C LEU A 386 -24.39 20.53 -18.94
N ALA A 387 -24.73 21.28 -17.89
CA ALA A 387 -26.06 21.88 -17.76
C ALA A 387 -26.35 22.90 -18.86
N ARG A 388 -25.36 23.73 -19.26
CA ARG A 388 -25.49 24.66 -20.39
C ARG A 388 -25.70 23.95 -21.73
N GLN A 389 -25.21 22.72 -21.87
CA GLN A 389 -25.45 21.85 -23.03
C GLN A 389 -26.79 21.09 -22.96
N GLY A 390 -27.62 21.36 -21.95
CA GLY A 390 -28.98 20.84 -21.83
C GLY A 390 -29.10 19.54 -21.03
N MET A 391 -28.02 19.03 -20.43
CA MET A 391 -28.09 17.89 -19.51
C MET A 391 -28.72 18.33 -18.18
N GLY A 392 -29.53 17.48 -17.56
CA GLY A 392 -29.79 17.59 -16.12
C GLY A 392 -28.58 17.03 -15.37
N VAL A 393 -28.00 17.75 -14.42
CA VAL A 393 -26.83 17.26 -13.69
C VAL A 393 -27.20 17.03 -12.23
N VAL A 394 -26.87 15.85 -11.72
CA VAL A 394 -26.89 15.53 -10.29
C VAL A 394 -25.44 15.46 -9.84
N LEU A 395 -25.00 16.41 -9.01
CA LEU A 395 -23.64 16.50 -8.52
C LEU A 395 -23.56 16.00 -7.07
N GLU A 396 -23.05 14.79 -6.87
CA GLU A 396 -22.80 14.22 -5.54
C GLU A 396 -21.46 14.71 -4.99
N VAL A 397 -21.47 15.30 -3.78
CA VAL A 397 -20.28 15.86 -3.13
C VAL A 397 -20.22 15.56 -1.64
N HIS A 398 -19.03 15.66 -1.06
CA HIS A 398 -18.83 15.59 0.39
C HIS A 398 -19.65 16.66 1.11
N GLY A 399 -20.12 16.33 2.32
CA GLY A 399 -20.96 17.22 3.14
C GLY A 399 -20.48 18.68 3.22
N PRO A 400 -19.19 18.95 3.48
CA PRO A 400 -18.66 20.32 3.53
C PRO A 400 -18.84 21.14 2.23
N LEU A 401 -18.97 20.50 1.07
CA LEU A 401 -19.10 21.17 -0.23
C LEU A 401 -20.55 21.40 -0.67
N VAL A 402 -21.54 20.86 0.06
CA VAL A 402 -22.96 21.00 -0.31
C VAL A 402 -23.34 22.48 -0.36
N ARG A 403 -23.09 23.25 0.72
CA ARG A 403 -23.42 24.68 0.76
C ARG A 403 -22.61 25.49 -0.26
N LEU A 404 -21.43 25.02 -0.67
CA LEU A 404 -20.62 25.68 -1.69
C LEU A 404 -21.33 25.67 -3.05
N PHE A 405 -21.86 24.51 -3.46
CA PHE A 405 -22.41 24.31 -4.81
C PHE A 405 -23.94 24.40 -4.90
N GLN A 406 -24.66 24.26 -3.79
CA GLN A 406 -26.13 24.24 -3.78
C GLN A 406 -26.69 25.52 -4.41
N GLY A 407 -27.58 25.35 -5.39
CA GLY A 407 -28.30 26.46 -6.02
C GLY A 407 -27.45 27.40 -6.88
N ARG A 408 -26.18 27.05 -7.15
CA ARG A 408 -25.25 27.91 -7.91
C ARG A 408 -25.54 27.95 -9.40
N TRP A 409 -25.95 26.82 -9.98
CA TRP A 409 -26.07 26.68 -11.43
C TRP A 409 -27.43 26.13 -11.81
N PRO A 410 -28.17 26.81 -12.72
CA PRO A 410 -29.39 26.26 -13.28
C PRO A 410 -29.14 24.90 -13.93
N GLY A 411 -30.02 23.93 -13.67
CA GLY A 411 -29.89 22.57 -14.22
C GLY A 411 -28.94 21.64 -13.44
N VAL A 412 -28.35 22.11 -12.33
CA VAL A 412 -27.52 21.28 -11.44
C VAL A 412 -28.20 21.09 -10.08
N GLU A 413 -28.52 19.85 -9.74
CA GLU A 413 -28.98 19.42 -8.42
C GLU A 413 -27.80 18.89 -7.62
N VAL A 414 -27.52 19.47 -6.44
CA VAL A 414 -26.42 19.04 -5.58
C VAL A 414 -26.93 18.10 -4.51
N VAL A 415 -26.25 16.97 -4.33
CA VAL A 415 -26.60 15.94 -3.33
C VAL A 415 -25.40 15.62 -2.45
N ARG A 416 -25.66 15.33 -1.18
CA ARG A 416 -24.60 14.94 -0.23
C ARG A 416 -24.25 13.47 -0.44
N LEU A 417 -22.96 13.17 -0.49
CA LEU A 417 -22.40 11.82 -0.51
C LEU A 417 -23.08 10.92 0.53
N GLY A 418 -23.62 9.79 0.08
CA GLY A 418 -24.32 8.81 0.91
C GLY A 418 -25.79 9.13 1.20
N SER A 419 -26.34 10.21 0.65
CA SER A 419 -27.78 10.47 0.69
C SER A 419 -28.50 9.73 -0.44
N PRO A 420 -29.83 9.53 -0.34
CA PRO A 420 -30.61 8.97 -1.44
C PRO A 420 -30.44 9.80 -2.72
N LEU A 421 -30.15 9.11 -3.82
CA LEU A 421 -29.94 9.74 -5.12
C LEU A 421 -31.27 9.86 -5.88
N PRO A 422 -31.52 10.99 -6.57
CA PRO A 422 -32.65 11.10 -7.48
C PRO A 422 -32.46 10.19 -8.70
N PRO A 423 -33.53 9.92 -9.49
CA PRO A 423 -33.42 9.14 -10.72
C PRO A 423 -32.42 9.78 -11.71
N VAL A 424 -31.59 8.95 -12.32
CA VAL A 424 -30.60 9.34 -13.34
C VAL A 424 -30.53 8.30 -14.45
N GLU A 425 -30.25 8.73 -15.68
CA GLU A 425 -30.14 7.86 -16.85
C GLU A 425 -28.70 7.40 -17.11
N ALA A 426 -27.70 8.14 -16.63
CA ALA A 426 -26.30 7.79 -16.74
C ALA A 426 -25.49 8.30 -15.55
N GLN A 427 -24.28 7.78 -15.36
CA GLN A 427 -23.36 8.22 -14.30
C GLN A 427 -21.90 8.23 -14.74
N ILE A 428 -21.08 9.05 -14.08
CA ILE A 428 -19.63 9.00 -14.21
C ILE A 428 -18.94 9.46 -12.91
N PRO A 429 -17.85 8.80 -12.49
CA PRO A 429 -17.02 9.29 -11.40
C PRO A 429 -16.36 10.61 -11.80
N LEU A 430 -16.21 11.54 -10.84
CA LEU A 430 -15.69 12.88 -11.14
C LEU A 430 -14.35 12.85 -11.88
N LEU A 431 -13.39 12.00 -11.49
CA LEU A 431 -12.06 12.04 -12.10
C LEU A 431 -12.03 11.34 -13.46
N SER A 432 -12.98 10.45 -13.72
CA SER A 432 -13.14 9.82 -15.04
C SER A 432 -13.67 10.81 -16.10
N LEU A 433 -14.15 12.00 -15.70
CA LEU A 433 -14.57 13.04 -16.64
C LEU A 433 -13.45 13.46 -17.59
N SER A 434 -12.19 13.53 -17.13
CA SER A 434 -11.08 13.95 -17.99
C SER A 434 -10.83 13.01 -19.18
N GLY A 435 -11.33 11.76 -19.14
CA GLY A 435 -11.23 10.82 -20.25
C GLY A 435 -12.32 10.93 -21.30
N VAL A 436 -13.46 11.51 -20.94
CA VAL A 436 -14.60 11.67 -21.86
C VAL A 436 -14.81 13.13 -22.26
N TRP A 437 -14.16 14.06 -21.56
CA TRP A 437 -14.23 15.48 -21.85
C TRP A 437 -13.44 15.83 -23.12
N LYS A 438 -14.16 16.28 -24.15
CA LYS A 438 -13.55 16.57 -25.47
C LYS A 438 -13.25 18.05 -25.70
N GLN A 439 -13.77 18.95 -24.85
CA GLN A 439 -13.55 20.38 -25.05
C GLN A 439 -12.19 20.81 -24.48
N PRO A 440 -11.56 21.84 -25.06
CA PRO A 440 -10.29 22.37 -24.56
C PRO A 440 -10.37 22.81 -23.10
N LEU A 441 -9.25 22.64 -22.40
CA LEU A 441 -9.00 23.16 -21.06
C LEU A 441 -7.93 24.27 -21.14
N PRO A 442 -7.92 25.26 -20.23
CA PRO A 442 -8.80 25.42 -19.06
C PRO A 442 -10.20 25.94 -19.40
N LEU A 443 -11.18 25.53 -18.58
CA LEU A 443 -12.48 26.19 -18.50
C LEU A 443 -12.37 27.47 -17.64
N PRO A 444 -13.25 28.48 -17.84
CA PRO A 444 -13.29 29.66 -17.00
C PRO A 444 -13.52 29.33 -15.51
N PRO A 445 -13.14 30.23 -14.59
CA PRO A 445 -13.60 30.19 -13.21
C PRO A 445 -15.12 30.02 -13.13
N TYR A 446 -15.59 29.25 -12.14
CA TYR A 446 -16.98 28.77 -12.08
C TYR A 446 -17.62 28.99 -10.70
N LEU A 447 -16.88 29.57 -9.75
CA LEU A 447 -17.40 29.96 -8.44
C LEU A 447 -17.42 31.48 -8.29
N GLU A 448 -18.62 32.04 -8.26
CA GLU A 448 -18.85 33.44 -7.95
C GLU A 448 -19.02 33.64 -6.42
N PRO A 449 -18.39 34.65 -5.82
CA PRO A 449 -18.54 34.93 -4.40
C PRO A 449 -19.92 35.52 -4.08
N ASP A 450 -20.41 35.27 -2.87
CA ASP A 450 -21.62 35.92 -2.36
C ASP A 450 -21.30 37.41 -2.07
N PRO A 451 -21.94 38.38 -2.75
CA PRO A 451 -21.64 39.81 -2.57
C PRO A 451 -21.76 40.29 -1.13
N ALA A 452 -22.67 39.73 -0.33
CA ALA A 452 -22.84 40.12 1.07
C ALA A 452 -21.62 39.67 1.91
N MET A 453 -21.05 38.51 1.62
CA MET A 453 -19.83 38.04 2.29
C MET A 453 -18.59 38.80 1.82
N VAL A 454 -18.55 39.20 0.55
CA VAL A 454 -17.48 40.07 0.01
C VAL A 454 -17.44 41.38 0.79
N GLU A 455 -18.60 42.04 0.99
CA GLU A 455 -18.70 43.28 1.75
C GLU A 455 -18.18 43.13 3.19
N VAL A 456 -18.46 42.01 3.85
CA VAL A 456 -17.93 41.69 5.19
C VAL A 456 -16.40 41.70 5.18
N TRP A 457 -15.77 41.05 4.20
CA TRP A 457 -14.31 41.00 4.10
C TRP A 457 -13.69 42.34 3.68
N GLU A 458 -14.29 43.06 2.75
CA GLU A 458 -13.85 44.40 2.38
C GLU A 458 -13.87 45.35 3.57
N LYS A 459 -14.93 45.30 4.38
CA LYS A 459 -15.04 46.06 5.63
C LYS A 459 -14.01 45.64 6.66
N HIS A 460 -13.77 44.33 6.82
CA HIS A 460 -12.76 43.80 7.73
C HIS A 460 -11.36 44.34 7.41
N PHE A 461 -10.95 44.31 6.14
CA PHE A 461 -9.63 44.80 5.74
C PHE A 461 -9.55 46.33 5.59
N GLY A 462 -10.70 47.00 5.44
CA GLY A 462 -10.79 48.44 5.25
C GLY A 462 -10.08 48.94 3.99
N LYS A 463 -9.62 50.20 4.02
CA LYS A 463 -8.88 50.80 2.89
C LYS A 463 -7.68 49.94 2.50
N ARG A 464 -7.52 49.73 1.20
CA ARG A 464 -6.41 48.98 0.61
C ARG A 464 -5.06 49.65 0.93
N LYS A 465 -4.09 48.88 1.45
CA LYS A 465 -2.76 49.37 1.88
C LYS A 465 -1.64 48.47 1.34
N GLY A 466 -1.72 48.12 0.05
CA GLY A 466 -0.83 47.14 -0.59
C GLY A 466 -1.53 45.84 -0.95
N LEU A 467 -0.75 44.84 -1.36
CA LEU A 467 -1.21 43.55 -1.87
C LEU A 467 -1.60 42.60 -0.73
N ARG A 468 -2.80 42.02 -0.78
CA ARG A 468 -3.26 40.99 0.16
C ARG A 468 -2.94 39.61 -0.40
N VAL A 469 -2.07 38.87 0.27
CA VAL A 469 -1.62 37.53 -0.18
C VAL A 469 -2.07 36.47 0.81
N GLY A 470 -2.94 35.57 0.37
CA GLY A 470 -3.41 34.43 1.17
C GLY A 470 -2.39 33.29 1.19
N LEU A 471 -2.14 32.67 2.35
CA LEU A 471 -1.16 31.60 2.51
C LEU A 471 -1.78 30.30 3.03
N CYS A 472 -1.44 29.17 2.39
CA CYS A 472 -1.75 27.81 2.82
C CYS A 472 -0.52 26.91 2.58
N TRP A 473 0.08 26.38 3.65
CA TRP A 473 1.42 25.73 3.57
C TRP A 473 1.41 24.24 3.91
N GLN A 474 0.28 23.72 4.41
CA GLN A 474 0.15 22.31 4.73
C GLN A 474 -1.24 21.79 4.37
N GLY A 475 -1.29 20.58 3.81
CA GLY A 475 -2.54 19.86 3.58
C GLY A 475 -3.02 19.11 4.82
N SER A 476 -3.82 18.06 4.60
CA SER A 476 -4.31 17.20 5.67
C SER A 476 -3.25 16.15 6.02
N PRO A 477 -2.84 15.99 7.29
CA PRO A 477 -1.90 14.93 7.69
C PRO A 477 -2.43 13.51 7.49
N THR A 478 -3.74 13.35 7.33
CA THR A 478 -4.36 12.06 6.94
C THR A 478 -4.07 11.67 5.49
N ASN A 479 -3.53 12.57 4.66
CA ASN A 479 -3.09 12.26 3.31
C ASN A 479 -1.68 11.66 3.34
N SER A 480 -1.51 10.47 2.75
CA SER A 480 -0.22 9.76 2.71
C SER A 480 0.93 10.52 2.04
N MET A 481 0.62 11.49 1.17
CA MET A 481 1.61 12.32 0.48
C MET A 481 1.87 13.65 1.17
N ASP A 482 1.20 13.96 2.27
CA ASP A 482 1.25 15.29 2.87
C ASP A 482 2.65 15.71 3.29
N ALA A 483 3.41 14.77 3.88
CA ALA A 483 4.79 15.01 4.29
C ALA A 483 5.71 15.48 3.14
N ARG A 484 5.41 15.11 1.89
CA ARG A 484 6.22 15.48 0.71
C ARG A 484 5.76 16.77 0.04
N ARG A 485 4.47 17.10 0.10
CA ARG A 485 3.89 18.29 -0.55
C ARG A 485 3.73 19.50 0.36
N SER A 486 3.83 19.31 1.67
CA SER A 486 3.71 20.36 2.67
C SER A 486 5.08 20.97 3.00
N LEU A 487 5.11 22.24 3.41
CA LEU A 487 6.33 22.92 3.84
C LEU A 487 6.18 23.58 5.21
N ALA A 488 7.31 23.75 5.91
CA ALA A 488 7.34 24.52 7.14
C ALA A 488 7.04 26.00 6.85
N LEU A 489 6.15 26.64 7.62
CA LEU A 489 5.73 28.02 7.40
C LEU A 489 6.91 29.01 7.40
N LYS A 490 7.94 28.76 8.21
CA LYS A 490 9.16 29.58 8.27
C LYS A 490 9.86 29.71 6.90
N THR A 491 9.66 28.76 5.99
CA THR A 491 10.24 28.80 4.65
C THR A 491 9.61 29.89 3.79
N LEU A 492 8.38 30.32 4.11
CA LEU A 492 7.68 31.44 3.46
C LEU A 492 8.06 32.82 4.02
N ARG A 493 8.97 32.90 5.01
CA ARG A 493 9.50 34.17 5.56
C ARG A 493 9.92 35.20 4.51
N PRO A 494 10.57 34.83 3.38
CA PRO A 494 10.98 35.80 2.35
C PRO A 494 9.82 36.65 1.81
N LEU A 495 8.59 36.12 1.74
CA LEU A 495 7.41 36.85 1.26
C LEU A 495 7.09 38.07 2.14
N SER A 496 7.33 37.96 3.45
CA SER A 496 7.11 39.05 4.42
C SER A 496 8.05 40.25 4.23
N LYS A 497 9.15 40.07 3.49
CA LYS A 497 10.16 41.11 3.25
C LYS A 497 9.84 41.98 2.03
N ILE A 498 8.77 41.67 1.29
CA ILE A 498 8.36 42.42 0.11
C ILE A 498 7.57 43.66 0.57
N PRO A 499 8.05 44.89 0.30
CA PRO A 499 7.32 46.10 0.67
C PRO A 499 5.91 46.12 0.06
N GLY A 500 4.91 46.44 0.87
CA GLY A 500 3.52 46.50 0.41
C GLY A 500 2.79 45.16 0.35
N VAL A 501 3.45 44.02 0.59
CA VAL A 501 2.76 42.72 0.73
C VAL A 501 2.24 42.54 2.15
N ARG A 502 0.98 42.10 2.25
CA ARG A 502 0.23 41.89 3.49
C ARG A 502 -0.30 40.46 3.51
N MET A 503 0.18 39.65 4.44
CA MET A 503 -0.15 38.22 4.49
C MET A 503 -1.47 37.95 5.21
N VAL A 504 -2.28 37.06 4.66
CA VAL A 504 -3.56 36.58 5.19
C VAL A 504 -3.47 35.07 5.38
N CYS A 505 -3.81 34.58 6.58
CA CYS A 505 -3.78 33.15 6.86
C CYS A 505 -5.02 32.45 6.26
N LEU A 506 -4.81 31.48 5.35
CA LEU A 506 -5.86 30.59 4.82
C LEU A 506 -5.75 29.17 5.38
N GLN A 507 -4.68 28.86 6.12
CA GLN A 507 -4.49 27.55 6.75
C GLN A 507 -5.59 27.29 7.79
N LYS A 508 -6.25 26.13 7.66
CA LYS A 508 -7.20 25.62 8.64
C LYS A 508 -6.59 24.46 9.41
N GLY A 509 -7.03 24.28 10.67
CA GLY A 509 -6.68 23.12 11.48
C GLY A 509 -5.23 23.07 11.93
N GLU A 510 -4.58 21.94 11.68
CA GLU A 510 -3.22 21.60 12.12
C GLU A 510 -2.15 22.51 11.48
N SER A 511 -0.95 22.56 12.11
CA SER A 511 0.19 23.42 11.74
C SER A 511 0.02 24.93 11.87
N ARG A 512 -1.11 25.41 12.39
CA ARG A 512 -1.30 26.84 12.71
C ARG A 512 -0.46 27.30 13.90
N ASP A 513 -0.07 26.38 14.78
CA ASP A 513 0.90 26.61 15.86
C ASP A 513 2.23 27.18 15.33
N GLN A 514 2.61 26.84 14.09
CA GLN A 514 3.82 27.38 13.44
C GLN A 514 3.80 28.91 13.27
N ILE A 515 2.63 29.57 13.28
CA ILE A 515 2.51 31.02 13.07
C ILE A 515 3.34 31.80 14.10
N GLN A 516 3.37 31.34 15.36
CA GLN A 516 4.07 32.03 16.45
C GLN A 516 5.59 32.07 16.21
N ASP A 517 6.16 30.95 15.75
CA ASP A 517 7.61 30.79 15.57
C ASP A 517 8.09 31.11 14.16
N ALA A 518 7.16 31.21 13.19
CA ALA A 518 7.53 31.43 11.81
C ALA A 518 8.03 32.84 11.54
N GLY A 519 7.83 33.82 12.43
CA GLY A 519 8.32 35.19 12.20
C GLY A 519 7.71 35.86 10.97
N LEU A 520 6.53 35.41 10.53
CA LEU A 520 5.69 36.09 9.54
C LEU A 520 4.65 36.94 10.30
N SER A 521 4.50 38.20 9.93
CA SER A 521 3.43 39.06 10.47
C SER A 521 2.19 38.94 9.60
N PHE A 522 1.16 38.24 10.09
CA PHE A 522 -0.15 38.20 9.46
C PHE A 522 -0.95 39.44 9.78
N VAL A 523 -1.61 39.98 8.77
CA VAL A 523 -2.53 41.10 8.93
C VAL A 523 -3.87 40.66 9.49
N ALA A 524 -4.23 39.39 9.28
CA ALA A 524 -5.33 38.72 9.94
C ALA A 524 -5.05 37.20 9.99
N ASP A 525 -5.17 36.60 11.18
CA ASP A 525 -5.21 35.14 11.36
C ASP A 525 -6.67 34.68 11.31
N LEU A 526 -7.22 34.62 10.10
CA LEU A 526 -8.63 34.27 9.86
C LEU A 526 -8.90 32.76 9.95
N GLY A 527 -7.87 31.94 10.19
CA GLY A 527 -8.00 30.48 10.28
C GLY A 527 -9.11 29.98 11.23
N PRO A 528 -9.31 30.54 12.44
CA PRO A 528 -10.40 30.16 13.33
C PRO A 528 -11.75 30.78 12.96
N GLU A 529 -11.74 31.89 12.21
CA GLU A 529 -12.93 32.66 11.85
C GLU A 529 -13.51 32.27 10.48
N LEU A 530 -12.75 31.53 9.67
CA LEU A 530 -13.19 30.97 8.40
C LEU A 530 -14.16 29.79 8.62
N GLY A 531 -15.46 30.09 8.70
CA GLY A 531 -16.51 29.12 8.97
C GLY A 531 -16.57 28.02 7.91
N ASP A 532 -16.98 28.38 6.69
CA ASP A 532 -17.18 27.40 5.62
C ASP A 532 -16.60 27.81 4.25
N PHE A 533 -16.82 26.97 3.23
CA PHE A 533 -16.28 27.18 1.90
C PHE A 533 -16.82 28.46 1.22
N PRO A 534 -18.13 28.76 1.23
CA PRO A 534 -18.66 30.05 0.76
C PRO A 534 -17.94 31.27 1.35
N GLU A 535 -17.70 31.30 2.66
CA GLU A 535 -16.96 32.40 3.30
C GLU A 535 -15.51 32.48 2.82
N THR A 536 -14.88 31.33 2.60
CA THR A 536 -13.51 31.23 2.07
C THR A 536 -13.44 31.72 0.61
N VAL A 537 -14.46 31.42 -0.21
CA VAL A 537 -14.59 31.93 -1.59
C VAL A 537 -14.68 33.46 -1.58
N ALA A 538 -15.53 34.03 -0.72
CA ALA A 538 -15.67 35.48 -0.61
C ALA A 538 -14.36 36.13 -0.13
N LEU A 539 -13.64 35.50 0.80
CA LEU A 539 -12.31 35.97 1.20
C LEU A 539 -11.35 35.99 0.02
N MET A 540 -11.27 34.89 -0.75
CA MET A 540 -10.38 34.78 -1.91
C MET A 540 -10.65 35.84 -2.98
N SER A 541 -11.91 36.25 -3.17
CA SER A 541 -12.24 37.32 -4.13
C SER A 541 -11.76 38.72 -3.75
N VAL A 542 -11.37 38.95 -2.49
CA VAL A 542 -10.80 40.24 -2.04
C VAL A 542 -9.28 40.17 -1.79
N LEU A 543 -8.66 39.03 -2.14
CA LEU A 543 -7.22 38.85 -2.16
C LEU A 543 -6.65 39.19 -3.54
N ASP A 544 -5.37 39.56 -3.56
CA ASP A 544 -4.64 39.86 -4.79
C ASP A 544 -3.88 38.65 -5.32
N ALA A 545 -3.48 37.75 -4.44
CA ALA A 545 -2.94 36.45 -4.80
C ALA A 545 -3.14 35.43 -3.67
N VAL A 546 -3.07 34.15 -4.03
CA VAL A 546 -2.97 33.02 -3.10
C VAL A 546 -1.66 32.29 -3.36
N VAL A 547 -0.92 31.97 -2.30
CA VAL A 547 0.22 31.04 -2.34
C VAL A 547 -0.19 29.80 -1.56
N SER A 548 -0.27 28.66 -2.24
CA SER A 548 -0.75 27.41 -1.64
C SER A 548 0.12 26.23 -2.04
N VAL A 549 0.32 25.27 -1.15
CA VAL A 549 0.69 23.90 -1.58
C VAL A 549 -0.50 23.19 -2.23
N ASP A 550 -0.25 22.06 -2.88
CA ASP A 550 -1.26 21.22 -3.55
C ASP A 550 -2.35 20.72 -2.59
N THR A 551 -3.43 21.50 -2.45
CA THR A 551 -4.53 21.30 -1.50
C THR A 551 -5.85 21.78 -2.07
N ALA A 552 -6.95 21.49 -1.37
CA ALA A 552 -8.26 22.06 -1.69
C ALA A 552 -8.25 23.60 -1.76
N THR A 553 -7.35 24.29 -1.04
CA THR A 553 -7.21 25.75 -1.10
C THR A 553 -6.73 26.22 -2.48
N ALA A 554 -5.76 25.53 -3.08
CA ALA A 554 -5.29 25.84 -4.43
C ALA A 554 -6.42 25.68 -5.46
N HIS A 555 -7.15 24.56 -5.38
CA HIS A 555 -8.28 24.29 -6.26
C HIS A 555 -9.42 25.30 -6.09
N LEU A 556 -9.70 25.73 -4.85
CA LEU A 556 -10.73 26.72 -4.56
C LEU A 556 -10.33 28.10 -5.09
N ALA A 557 -9.08 28.53 -4.89
CA ALA A 557 -8.58 29.80 -5.41
C ALA A 557 -8.66 29.85 -6.94
N GLY A 558 -8.24 28.77 -7.61
CA GLY A 558 -8.39 28.64 -9.06
C GLY A 558 -9.85 28.59 -9.52
N ALA A 559 -10.76 28.00 -8.74
CA ALA A 559 -12.19 27.95 -9.07
C ALA A 559 -12.87 29.33 -9.00
N VAL A 560 -12.36 30.22 -8.15
CA VAL A 560 -12.79 31.62 -8.02
C VAL A 560 -12.13 32.53 -9.08
N GLY A 561 -11.00 32.12 -9.66
CA GLY A 561 -10.19 32.97 -10.54
C GLY A 561 -9.31 33.95 -9.78
N CYS A 562 -8.93 33.61 -8.54
CA CYS A 562 -7.92 34.37 -7.80
C CYS A 562 -6.53 33.99 -8.34
N PRO A 563 -5.65 34.97 -8.67
CA PRO A 563 -4.27 34.69 -9.04
C PRO A 563 -3.61 33.77 -8.01
N THR A 564 -3.10 32.61 -8.45
CA THR A 564 -2.65 31.56 -7.52
C THR A 564 -1.27 31.06 -7.87
N TYR A 565 -0.37 31.02 -6.89
CA TYR A 565 0.93 30.35 -6.97
C TYR A 565 0.85 29.02 -6.23
N THR A 566 0.85 27.91 -6.96
CA THR A 566 0.81 26.57 -6.39
C THR A 566 2.23 26.03 -6.25
N LEU A 567 2.68 25.83 -5.01
CA LEU A 567 3.95 25.22 -4.66
C LEU A 567 3.82 23.69 -4.77
N LEU A 568 4.62 23.07 -5.63
CA LEU A 568 4.56 21.64 -5.93
C LEU A 568 5.84 20.92 -5.51
N SER A 569 5.66 19.72 -4.94
CA SER A 569 6.76 18.78 -4.71
C SER A 569 7.41 18.36 -6.02
N ARG A 570 8.64 17.85 -5.96
CA ARG A 570 9.40 17.40 -7.13
C ARG A 570 8.62 16.37 -7.96
N VAL A 571 7.97 15.42 -7.28
CA VAL A 571 6.98 14.51 -7.86
C VAL A 571 5.61 14.99 -7.40
N PRO A 572 4.88 15.76 -8.24
CA PRO A 572 3.56 16.29 -7.89
C PRO A 572 2.45 15.26 -8.17
N ASP A 573 1.23 15.58 -7.74
CA ASP A 573 0.04 14.89 -8.25
C ASP A 573 -0.05 15.00 -9.78
N TRP A 574 -0.54 13.92 -10.41
CA TRP A 574 -0.56 13.77 -11.87
C TRP A 574 -1.27 14.91 -12.61
N ARG A 575 -2.22 15.58 -11.95
CA ARG A 575 -3.00 16.68 -12.55
C ARG A 575 -2.16 17.90 -12.88
N TRP A 576 -1.03 18.06 -12.20
CA TRP A 576 -0.12 19.18 -12.41
C TRP A 576 0.93 18.91 -13.49
N GLY A 577 1.05 17.67 -13.97
CA GLY A 577 2.11 17.26 -14.88
C GLY A 577 3.52 17.38 -14.29
N LEU A 578 4.54 17.00 -15.05
CA LEU A 578 5.93 16.95 -14.58
C LEU A 578 6.76 18.20 -14.89
N ALA A 579 6.27 19.11 -15.74
CA ALA A 579 7.04 20.26 -16.21
C ALA A 579 6.16 21.48 -16.47
N GLY A 580 6.79 22.64 -16.64
CA GLY A 580 6.13 23.91 -16.92
C GLY A 580 5.55 24.58 -15.67
N ASP A 581 5.24 25.86 -15.81
CA ASP A 581 4.69 26.73 -14.77
C ASP A 581 3.21 27.05 -14.97
N THR A 582 2.56 26.44 -15.96
CA THR A 582 1.13 26.58 -16.23
C THR A 582 0.39 25.27 -15.95
N THR A 583 -0.92 25.37 -15.77
CA THR A 583 -1.80 24.23 -15.56
C THR A 583 -2.92 24.22 -16.59
N PRO A 584 -3.33 23.04 -17.11
CA PRO A 584 -4.51 22.98 -17.97
C PRO A 584 -5.79 23.30 -17.21
N TRP A 585 -5.79 23.37 -15.88
CA TRP A 585 -7.01 23.47 -15.09
C TRP A 585 -7.42 24.91 -14.76
N TYR A 586 -6.49 25.82 -14.56
CA TYR A 586 -6.80 27.14 -14.01
C TYR A 586 -6.03 28.22 -14.78
N PRO A 587 -6.71 29.14 -15.49
CA PRO A 587 -6.03 30.16 -16.30
C PRO A 587 -5.11 31.07 -15.48
N ASP A 588 -5.55 31.44 -14.28
CA ASP A 588 -4.86 32.41 -13.40
C ASP A 588 -3.92 31.74 -12.39
N MET A 589 -3.49 30.50 -12.65
CA MET A 589 -2.64 29.73 -11.75
C MET A 589 -1.25 29.49 -12.33
N THR A 590 -0.24 29.80 -11.53
CA THR A 590 1.17 29.55 -11.81
C THR A 590 1.69 28.45 -10.89
N LEU A 591 2.42 27.48 -11.46
CA LEU A 591 3.03 26.38 -10.75
C LEU A 591 4.50 26.67 -10.47
N ARG A 592 4.94 26.44 -9.23
CA ARG A 592 6.31 26.63 -8.76
C ARG A 592 6.79 25.35 -8.12
N ARG A 593 7.85 24.75 -8.68
CA ARG A 593 8.20 23.33 -8.43
C ARG A 593 9.50 23.20 -7.68
N GLN A 594 9.57 22.22 -6.79
CA GLN A 594 10.85 21.80 -6.23
C GLN A 594 11.76 21.20 -7.32
N THR A 595 13.05 21.50 -7.23
CA THR A 595 14.10 20.79 -7.97
C THR A 595 14.57 19.56 -7.20
N ASP A 596 14.72 19.72 -5.89
CA ASP A 596 15.22 18.71 -4.96
C ASP A 596 14.18 18.43 -3.88
N ASP A 597 14.06 17.16 -3.48
CA ASP A 597 13.03 16.75 -2.53
C ASP A 597 13.20 17.47 -1.20
N GLY A 598 12.12 18.12 -0.76
CA GLY A 598 12.08 18.86 0.50
C GLY A 598 12.73 20.26 0.47
N ASP A 599 13.43 20.64 -0.61
CA ASP A 599 13.94 22.00 -0.78
C ASP A 599 12.90 22.91 -1.46
N TRP A 600 12.31 23.79 -0.66
CA TRP A 600 11.33 24.78 -1.11
C TRP A 600 11.95 26.16 -1.41
N SER A 601 13.26 26.33 -1.27
CA SER A 601 13.91 27.64 -1.40
C SER A 601 13.75 28.24 -2.81
N CYS A 602 13.95 27.43 -3.85
CA CYS A 602 13.78 27.83 -5.25
C CYS A 602 12.34 28.26 -5.57
N PRO A 603 11.31 27.40 -5.38
CA PRO A 603 9.94 27.79 -5.73
C PRO A 603 9.45 28.99 -4.90
N VAL A 604 9.89 29.14 -3.64
CA VAL A 604 9.59 30.35 -2.84
C VAL A 604 10.27 31.60 -3.39
N ALA A 605 11.52 31.50 -3.86
CA ALA A 605 12.22 32.63 -4.47
C ALA A 605 11.55 33.10 -5.77
N GLU A 606 11.03 32.17 -6.57
CA GLU A 606 10.23 32.47 -7.76
C GLU A 606 8.93 33.21 -7.39
N VAL A 607 8.18 32.73 -6.40
CA VAL A 607 7.00 33.45 -5.89
C VAL A 607 7.35 34.84 -5.38
N VAL A 608 8.50 35.02 -4.70
CA VAL A 608 8.96 36.35 -4.26
C VAL A 608 9.19 37.28 -5.47
N ALA A 609 9.78 36.78 -6.55
CA ALA A 609 10.01 37.56 -7.76
C ALA A 609 8.68 37.95 -8.42
N ASP A 610 7.74 37.00 -8.51
CA ASP A 610 6.42 37.24 -9.09
C ASP A 610 5.64 38.30 -8.30
N LEU A 611 5.61 38.20 -6.97
CA LEU A 611 4.91 39.16 -6.12
C LEU A 611 5.55 40.55 -6.14
N LYS A 612 6.88 40.65 -6.27
CA LYS A 612 7.55 41.95 -6.43
C LYS A 612 7.13 42.65 -7.72
N ALA A 613 6.99 41.90 -8.81
CA ALA A 613 6.52 42.43 -10.08
C ALA A 613 5.07 42.94 -10.02
N LEU A 614 4.27 42.53 -9.02
CA LEU A 614 2.93 43.07 -8.77
C LEU A 614 2.93 44.32 -7.88
N THR A 615 4.03 44.59 -7.15
CA THR A 615 4.17 45.78 -6.29
C THR A 615 4.86 46.95 -6.96
N ASP A 616 5.70 46.66 -7.96
CA ASP A 616 6.38 47.64 -8.82
C ASP A 616 5.41 48.20 -9.88
#